data_AF-A0A1B0YFY7-F1
#
_entry.id   AF-A0A1B0YFY7-F1
#
_cell.length_a   1.000
_cell.length_b   1.000
_cell.length_c   1.000
_cell.angle_alpha   90.00
_cell.angle_beta   90.00
_cell.angle_gamma   90.00
#
_symmetry.space_group_name_H-M   'P 1'
#
loop_
_entity.id
_entity.type
_entity.pdbx_description
1 polymer ?
#
loop_
_entity_poly.entity_id
_entity_poly.type
_entity_poly.pdbx_seq_one_letter_code
_entity_poly.pdbx_strand_id
1 'polypeptide(L)'
;IIAGGTGEFEAGISKDGQTREHALLAYTLGVRQLIVAVNKMDTTKWSEDRFNEIVKETSNFIKKVGYNPKAVAFVPISGWHGDNMLEESANMPWYKGWT
;
A
#
# COMPACT_ATOMS: atom_id res chain seq x y z
N ILE A 1 -2.22 0.14 5.93
CA ILE A 1 -2.83 1.13 5.00
C ILE A 1 -1.79 2.18 4.68
N ILE A 2 -1.66 2.58 3.42
CA ILE A 2 -0.73 3.61 2.95
C ILE A 2 -1.53 4.63 2.13
N ALA A 3 -1.24 5.92 2.27
CA ALA A 3 -1.86 6.96 1.45
C ALA A 3 -1.19 7.03 0.07
N GLY A 4 -1.99 7.11 -1.00
CA GLY A 4 -1.51 7.22 -2.38
C GLY A 4 -1.10 8.65 -2.78
N GLY A 5 -1.65 9.65 -2.10
CA GLY A 5 -1.41 11.06 -2.40
C GLY A 5 0.07 11.45 -2.34
N THR A 6 0.48 12.32 -3.27
CA THR A 6 1.82 12.91 -3.28
C THR A 6 2.03 13.76 -2.01
N GLY A 7 3.18 13.58 -1.35
CA GLY A 7 3.51 14.19 -0.07
C GLY A 7 3.07 13.34 1.12
N GLU A 8 1.83 12.82 1.11
CA GLU A 8 1.32 11.97 2.19
C GLU A 8 2.04 10.62 2.26
N PHE A 9 2.29 10.01 1.09
CA PHE A 9 3.05 8.77 0.99
C PHE A 9 4.46 8.95 1.55
N GLU A 10 5.18 9.96 1.06
CA GLU A 10 6.58 10.23 1.38
C GLU A 10 6.75 10.57 2.87
N ALA A 11 5.81 11.31 3.47
CA ALA A 11 5.77 11.57 4.90
C ALA A 11 5.62 10.26 5.70
N GLY A 12 4.73 9.37 5.25
CA GLY A 12 4.45 8.08 5.92
C GLY A 12 5.61 7.10 5.89
N ILE A 13 6.40 7.07 4.82
CA ILE A 13 7.57 6.17 4.65
C ILE A 13 8.90 6.80 5.07
N SER A 14 8.88 8.07 5.50
CA SER A 14 10.06 8.75 6.02
C SER A 14 10.67 8.01 7.23
N LYS A 15 11.90 8.39 7.62
CA LYS A 15 12.60 7.72 8.73
C LYS A 15 11.80 7.75 10.04
N ASP A 16 11.11 8.85 10.28
CA ASP A 16 10.26 9.12 11.44
C ASP A 16 8.76 8.92 11.11
N GLY A 17 8.47 8.31 9.95
CA GLY A 17 7.14 8.05 9.45
C GLY A 17 6.45 6.90 10.18
N GLN A 18 5.17 7.09 10.49
CA GLN A 18 4.38 6.13 11.27
C GLN A 18 4.14 4.78 10.56
N THR A 19 4.08 4.75 9.22
CA THR A 19 3.93 3.50 8.46
C THR A 19 5.11 2.56 8.74
N ARG A 20 6.30 3.14 8.91
CA ARG A 20 7.53 2.39 9.16
C ARG A 20 7.56 1.78 10.55
N GLU A 21 7.18 2.57 11.55
CA GLU A 21 7.10 2.12 12.94
C GLU A 21 6.07 1.01 13.10
N HIS A 22 4.87 1.16 12.55
CA HIS A 22 3.82 0.14 12.65
C HIS A 22 4.22 -1.20 12.00
N ALA A 23 4.85 -1.16 10.82
CA ALA A 23 5.29 -2.39 10.15
C ALA A 23 6.36 -3.14 10.96
N LEU A 24 7.30 -2.40 11.56
CA LEU A 24 8.34 -2.95 12.42
C LEU A 24 7.73 -3.58 13.68
N LEU A 25 6.85 -2.85 14.37
CA LEU A 25 6.18 -3.34 15.58
C LEU A 25 5.32 -4.59 15.30
N ALA A 26 4.57 -4.61 14.20
CA ALA A 26 3.80 -5.79 13.81
C ALA A 26 4.72 -7.02 13.60
N TYR A 27 5.87 -6.82 12.95
CA TYR A 27 6.82 -7.92 12.70
C TYR A 27 7.47 -8.42 13.99
N THR A 28 7.86 -7.53 14.91
CA THR A 28 8.47 -7.92 16.19
C THR A 28 7.48 -8.67 17.08
N LEU A 29 6.19 -8.33 17.02
CA LEU A 29 5.11 -9.02 17.72
C LEU A 29 4.69 -10.36 17.08
N GLY A 30 5.34 -10.78 15.99
CA GLY A 30 5.12 -12.09 15.38
C GLY A 30 4.09 -12.13 14.25
N VAL A 31 3.59 -10.97 13.78
CA VAL A 31 2.74 -10.93 12.59
C VAL A 31 3.61 -11.20 11.36
N ARG A 32 3.31 -12.29 10.64
CA ARG A 32 4.07 -12.74 9.46
C ARG A 32 3.32 -12.52 8.14
N GLN A 33 2.00 -12.47 8.19
CA GLN A 33 1.15 -12.17 7.04
C GLN A 33 0.81 -10.69 7.05
N LEU A 34 1.03 -10.02 5.92
CA LEU A 34 0.80 -8.59 5.76
C LEU A 34 0.05 -8.34 4.46
N ILE A 35 -0.97 -7.48 4.53
CA ILE A 35 -1.67 -6.95 3.38
C ILE A 35 -1.51 -5.43 3.39
N VAL A 36 -1.14 -4.86 2.25
CA VAL A 36 -0.97 -3.42 2.08
C VAL A 36 -2.08 -2.90 1.19
N ALA A 37 -3.01 -2.15 1.77
CA ALA A 37 -3.96 -1.37 0.99
C ALA A 37 -3.43 0.05 0.75
N VAL A 38 -3.36 0.45 -0.52
CA VAL A 38 -2.98 1.80 -0.97
C VAL A 38 -4.26 2.61 -1.14
N ASN A 39 -4.53 3.50 -0.21
CA ASN A 39 -5.77 4.25 -0.10
C ASN A 39 -5.67 5.64 -0.74
N LYS A 40 -6.83 6.31 -0.93
CA LYS A 40 -6.97 7.63 -1.56
C LYS A 40 -6.57 7.64 -3.04
N MET A 41 -6.76 6.52 -3.75
CA MET A 41 -6.43 6.43 -5.18
C MET A 41 -7.24 7.43 -6.04
N ASP A 42 -8.40 7.88 -5.57
CA ASP A 42 -9.17 8.97 -6.18
C ASP A 42 -8.39 10.29 -6.29
N THR A 43 -7.57 10.61 -5.28
CA THR A 43 -6.72 11.81 -5.27
C THR A 43 -5.58 11.75 -6.28
N THR A 44 -5.19 10.54 -6.70
CA THR A 44 -4.16 10.29 -7.72
C THR A 44 -4.76 9.95 -9.07
N LYS A 45 -6.08 10.18 -9.25
CA LYS A 45 -6.84 9.85 -10.45
C LYS A 45 -6.68 8.38 -10.85
N TRP A 46 -6.65 7.49 -9.86
CA TRP A 46 -6.54 6.04 -10.05
C TRP A 46 -5.33 5.64 -10.92
N SER A 47 -4.23 6.39 -10.82
CA SER A 47 -3.02 6.22 -11.62
C SER A 47 -2.29 4.90 -11.32
N GLU A 48 -2.10 4.08 -12.36
CA GLU A 48 -1.31 2.85 -12.32
C GLU A 48 0.17 3.15 -11.99
N ASP A 49 0.76 4.16 -12.63
CA ASP A 49 2.16 4.54 -12.41
C ASP A 49 2.42 4.90 -10.95
N ARG A 50 1.52 5.69 -10.34
CA ARG A 50 1.65 6.07 -8.93
C ARG A 50 1.50 4.87 -8.01
N PHE A 51 0.57 3.96 -8.31
CA PHE A 51 0.44 2.72 -7.55
C PHE A 51 1.71 1.87 -7.63
N ASN A 52 2.25 1.66 -8.84
CA ASN A 52 3.45 0.87 -9.06
C ASN A 52 4.69 1.47 -8.37
N GLU A 53 4.82 2.80 -8.35
CA GLU A 53 5.84 3.51 -7.57
C GLU A 53 5.73 3.18 -6.07
N ILE A 54 4.52 3.31 -5.51
CA ILE A 54 4.26 3.03 -4.09
C ILE A 54 4.53 1.57 -3.76
N VAL A 55 4.10 0.63 -4.61
CA VAL A 55 4.34 -0.81 -4.43
C VAL A 55 5.85 -1.09 -4.39
N LYS A 56 6.62 -0.49 -5.31
CA LYS A 56 8.08 -0.66 -5.36
C LYS A 56 8.76 -0.15 -4.09
N GLU A 57 8.45 1.06 -3.69
CA GLU A 57 9.06 1.68 -2.50
C GLU A 57 8.65 0.96 -1.22
N THR A 58 7.36 0.62 -1.09
CA THR A 58 6.86 -0.14 0.07
C THR A 58 7.46 -1.55 0.12
N SER A 59 7.61 -2.22 -1.03
CA SER A 59 8.25 -3.54 -1.12
C SER A 59 9.70 -3.51 -0.64
N ASN A 60 10.47 -2.48 -1.04
CA ASN A 60 11.83 -2.28 -0.56
C ASN A 60 11.87 -2.05 0.95
N PHE A 61 10.91 -1.29 1.46
CA PHE A 61 10.79 -1.00 2.87
C PHE A 61 10.45 -2.24 3.72
N ILE A 62 9.37 -2.97 3.40
CA ILE A 62 8.95 -4.15 4.18
C ILE A 62 9.97 -5.29 4.11
N LYS A 63 10.75 -5.38 3.02
CA LYS A 63 11.90 -6.29 2.92
C LYS A 63 12.98 -5.99 3.97
N LYS A 64 13.25 -4.70 4.24
CA LYS A 64 14.19 -4.29 5.30
C LYS A 64 13.66 -4.59 6.70
N VAL A 65 12.34 -4.57 6.88
CA VAL A 65 11.69 -4.97 8.15
C VAL A 65 11.81 -6.48 8.38
N GLY A 66 11.73 -7.28 7.31
CA GLY A 66 11.87 -8.74 7.37
C GLY A 66 10.74 -9.51 6.68
N TYR A 67 9.73 -8.83 6.14
CA TYR A 67 8.68 -9.48 5.35
C TYR A 67 9.20 -9.93 3.99
N ASN A 68 8.61 -10.98 3.43
CA ASN A 68 8.82 -11.37 2.05
C ASN A 68 7.86 -10.58 1.14
N PRO A 69 8.32 -9.63 0.30
CA PRO A 69 7.43 -8.81 -0.53
C PRO A 69 6.59 -9.63 -1.51
N LYS A 70 7.09 -10.78 -1.96
CA LYS A 70 6.34 -11.67 -2.86
C LYS A 70 5.14 -12.34 -2.21
N ALA A 71 5.05 -12.33 -0.88
CA ALA A 71 3.94 -12.90 -0.13
C ALA A 71 2.99 -11.81 0.39
N VAL A 72 3.23 -10.53 0.07
CA VAL A 72 2.44 -9.40 0.54
C VAL A 72 1.54 -8.92 -0.60
N ALA A 73 0.24 -8.98 -0.37
CA ALA A 73 -0.75 -8.46 -1.30
C ALA A 73 -0.76 -6.93 -1.27
N PHE A 74 -0.75 -6.32 -2.46
CA PHE A 74 -0.94 -4.89 -2.64
C PHE A 74 -2.29 -4.63 -3.32
N VAL A 75 -3.16 -3.88 -2.65
CA VAL A 75 -4.51 -3.60 -3.13
C VAL A 75 -4.73 -2.09 -3.22
N PRO A 76 -4.94 -1.52 -4.42
CA PRO A 76 -5.31 -0.12 -4.55
C PRO A 76 -6.79 0.04 -4.17
N ILE A 77 -7.10 0.95 -3.26
CA ILE A 77 -8.46 1.20 -2.77
C ILE A 77 -8.75 2.71 -2.73
N SER A 78 -10.05 3.05 -2.70
CA SER A 78 -10.52 4.34 -2.22
C SER A 78 -11.55 4.09 -1.15
N GLY A 79 -11.21 4.39 0.11
CA GLY A 79 -12.15 4.26 1.22
C GLY A 79 -13.33 5.22 1.13
N TRP A 80 -13.20 6.33 0.38
CA TRP A 80 -14.26 7.31 0.21
C TRP A 80 -15.28 6.88 -0.86
N HIS A 81 -14.79 6.36 -1.98
CA HIS A 81 -15.63 5.90 -3.09
C HIS A 81 -16.01 4.42 -3.01
N GLY A 82 -15.42 3.67 -2.08
CA GLY A 82 -15.66 2.23 -1.91
C GLY A 82 -14.91 1.34 -2.90
N ASP A 83 -14.02 1.90 -3.73
CA ASP A 83 -13.28 1.17 -4.75
C ASP A 83 -12.44 0.03 -4.13
N ASN A 84 -12.60 -1.20 -4.65
CA ASN A 84 -11.85 -2.41 -4.24
C ASN A 84 -11.98 -2.76 -2.75
N MET A 85 -13.05 -2.32 -2.07
CA MET A 85 -13.32 -2.67 -0.67
C MET A 85 -14.12 -3.96 -0.52
N LEU A 86 -15.14 -4.12 -1.38
CA LEU A 86 -16.01 -5.31 -1.43
C LEU A 86 -16.15 -5.81 -2.87
N GLU A 87 -16.25 -4.88 -3.82
CA GLU A 87 -16.39 -5.14 -5.24
C GLU A 87 -15.22 -4.53 -6.01
N GLU A 88 -14.91 -5.10 -7.17
CA GLU A 88 -13.89 -4.58 -8.07
C GLU A 88 -14.29 -3.20 -8.62
N SER A 89 -13.34 -2.27 -8.62
CA SER A 89 -13.55 -0.92 -9.13
C SER A 89 -13.46 -0.85 -10.66
N ALA A 90 -14.43 -0.19 -11.28
CA ALA A 90 -14.36 0.17 -12.70
C ALA A 90 -13.34 1.29 -13.00
N ASN A 91 -12.88 2.04 -11.99
CA ASN A 91 -11.94 3.15 -12.15
C ASN A 91 -10.48 2.69 -12.30
N MET A 92 -10.18 1.44 -11.96
CA MET A 92 -8.85 0.85 -12.04
C MET A 92 -8.85 -0.39 -12.93
N PRO A 93 -9.20 -0.29 -14.23
CA PRO A 93 -9.30 -1.45 -15.11
C PRO A 93 -7.94 -2.12 -15.35
N TRP A 94 -6.84 -1.44 -15.05
CA TRP A 94 -5.47 -1.96 -15.09
C TRP A 94 -5.18 -2.92 -13.92
N TYR A 95 -5.88 -2.78 -12.80
CA TYR A 95 -5.70 -3.66 -11.66
C TYR A 95 -6.38 -5.02 -11.93
N LYS A 96 -5.59 -6.10 -11.95
CA LYS A 96 -6.06 -7.47 -12.21
C LYS A 96 -5.97 -8.36 -10.97
N GLY A 97 -6.00 -7.76 -9.79
CA GLY A 97 -5.79 -8.44 -8.52
C GLY A 97 -4.33 -8.46 -8.09
N TRP A 98 -4.06 -9.19 -7.01
CA TRP A 98 -2.74 -9.40 -6.45
C TRP A 98 -2.33 -10.86 -6.67
N THR A 99 -1.09 -11.08 -7.10
CA THR A 99 -0.47 -12.40 -7.30
C THR A 99 0.87 -12.49 -6.61
#